data_AF-A0A060BT97-F1
#
_entry.id   AF-A0A060BT97-F1
#
_cell.length_a   1.000
_cell.length_b   1.000
_cell.length_c   1.000
_cell.angle_alpha   90.00
_cell.angle_beta   90.00
_cell.angle_gamma   90.00
#
_symmetry.space_group_name_H-M   'P 1'
#
loop_
_entity.id
_entity.type
_entity.pdbx_description
1 polymer ?
#
loop_
_entity_poly.entity_id
_entity_poly.type
_entity_poly.pdbx_seq_one_letter_code
_entity_poly.pdbx_strand_id
1 'polypeptide(L)'
;VWERWDALRPDGTINQSNNMVSFNHYAYGAVGDWLYRRVAGIEMVKPAYREFVIKPLPGGSLTWAKASIQTSYGEIVSNWEINDRFCLHVKIPVNTRCRVILPDGTEKLLGSGEYAMFCDLAKA
;
A
#
# COMPACT_ATOMS: atom_id res chain seq x y z
N VAL A 1 -11.04 4.02 13.81
CA VAL A 1 -11.85 4.87 12.89
C VAL A 1 -13.27 4.90 13.42
N TRP A 2 -14.00 5.99 13.24
CA TRP A 2 -15.33 6.18 13.82
C TRP A 2 -16.42 5.78 12.82
N GLU A 3 -17.62 5.51 13.32
CA GLU A 3 -18.80 5.22 12.50
C GLU A 3 -19.20 6.39 11.60
N ARG A 4 -18.92 7.60 12.06
CA ARG A 4 -19.24 8.84 11.35
C ARG A 4 -18.02 9.72 11.24
N TRP A 5 -17.90 10.43 10.12
CA TRP A 5 -16.92 11.50 9.95
C TRP A 5 -17.07 12.60 11.00
N ASP A 6 -18.30 12.86 11.44
CA ASP A 6 -18.68 13.92 12.36
C ASP A 6 -19.06 13.39 13.76
N ALA A 7 -18.54 12.21 14.16
CA ALA A 7 -18.84 11.62 15.47
C ALA A 7 -18.49 12.58 16.63
N LEU A 8 -17.36 13.30 16.49
CA LEU A 8 -17.01 14.48 17.27
C LEU A 8 -17.02 15.70 16.35
N ARG A 9 -17.80 16.71 16.70
CA ARG A 9 -17.86 17.97 15.95
C ARG A 9 -16.67 18.87 16.29
N PRO A 10 -16.34 19.86 15.42
CA PRO A 10 -15.24 20.79 15.67
C PRO A 10 -15.37 21.60 16.97
N ASP A 11 -16.59 21.78 17.49
CA ASP A 11 -16.87 22.45 18.76
C ASP A 11 -16.70 21.55 20.00
N GLY A 12 -16.30 20.29 19.82
CA GLY A 12 -16.10 19.30 20.88
C GLY A 12 -17.37 18.56 21.30
N THR A 13 -18.53 18.82 20.69
CA THR A 13 -19.76 18.10 21.01
C THR A 13 -19.86 16.77 20.26
N ILE A 14 -20.41 15.75 20.92
CA ILE A 14 -20.67 14.45 20.31
C ILE A 14 -21.93 14.56 19.44
N ASN A 15 -21.88 14.04 18.22
CA ASN A 15 -23.07 13.96 17.38
C ASN A 15 -24.06 12.95 17.97
N GLN A 16 -25.24 13.39 18.39
CA GLN A 16 -26.29 12.52 18.95
C GLN A 16 -27.40 12.19 17.94
N SER A 17 -27.23 12.53 16.66
CA SER A 17 -28.25 12.27 15.64
C SER A 17 -28.62 10.78 15.59
N ASN A 18 -29.90 10.49 15.75
CA ASN A 18 -30.48 9.14 15.79
C ASN A 18 -29.88 8.18 16.83
N ASN A 19 -29.21 8.68 17.87
CA ASN A 19 -28.55 7.88 18.92
C ASN A 19 -27.58 6.80 18.40
N MET A 20 -27.00 6.98 17.21
CA MET A 20 -26.10 6.00 16.57
C MET A 20 -24.74 6.64 16.30
N VAL A 21 -23.85 6.56 17.31
CA VAL A 21 -22.45 6.98 17.21
C VAL A 21 -21.54 6.04 17.99
N SER A 22 -20.76 5.27 17.24
CA SER A 22 -19.61 4.51 17.73
C SER A 22 -18.29 5.17 17.32
N PHE A 23 -17.36 5.29 18.27
CA PHE A 23 -15.97 5.70 18.02
C PHE A 23 -15.06 4.52 17.64
N ASN A 24 -15.63 3.35 17.38
CA ASN A 24 -14.89 2.14 17.03
C ASN A 24 -15.62 1.37 15.92
N HIS A 25 -15.54 1.86 14.69
CA HIS A 25 -16.13 1.21 13.53
C HIS A 25 -15.14 1.21 12.36
N TYR A 26 -14.83 0.03 11.84
CA TYR A 26 -13.78 -0.14 10.83
C TYR A 26 -14.18 0.31 9.41
N ALA A 27 -15.44 0.68 9.15
CA ALA A 27 -15.96 0.87 7.80
C ALA A 27 -15.15 1.89 6.98
N TYR A 28 -14.90 3.09 7.52
CA TYR A 28 -14.03 4.07 6.86
C TYR A 28 -12.54 3.70 6.91
N GLY A 29 -12.17 2.72 7.73
CA GLY A 29 -10.85 2.07 7.68
C GLY A 29 -10.62 1.26 6.40
N ALA A 30 -11.63 1.05 5.54
CA ALA A 30 -11.47 0.45 4.22
C ALA A 30 -10.43 1.17 3.33
N VAL A 31 -10.13 2.45 3.61
CA VAL A 31 -9.00 3.17 2.99
C VAL A 31 -7.66 2.46 3.18
N GLY A 32 -7.53 1.58 4.19
CA GLY A 32 -6.36 0.74 4.39
C GLY A 32 -6.01 -0.11 3.17
N ASP A 33 -7.00 -0.66 2.45
CA ASP A 33 -6.74 -1.43 1.21
C ASP A 33 -6.02 -0.58 0.15
N TRP A 34 -6.39 0.69 0.03
CA TRP A 34 -5.72 1.63 -0.88
C TRP A 34 -4.27 1.91 -0.46
N LEU A 35 -4.00 2.03 0.85
CA LEU A 35 -2.63 2.18 1.35
C LEU A 35 -1.74 0.99 0.96
N TYR A 36 -2.24 -0.24 1.08
CA TYR A 36 -1.47 -1.43 0.70
C TYR A 36 -1.34 -1.58 -0.83
N ARG A 37 -2.45 -1.47 -1.57
CA ARG A 37 -2.47 -1.79 -3.02
C ARG A 37 -1.99 -0.66 -3.92
N ARG A 38 -1.96 0.58 -3.44
CA ARG A 38 -1.57 1.76 -4.24
C ARG A 38 -0.35 2.45 -3.67
N VAL A 39 -0.36 2.84 -2.40
CA VAL A 39 0.81 3.52 -1.81
C VAL A 39 1.99 2.55 -1.73
N ALA A 40 1.83 1.40 -1.07
CA ALA A 40 2.87 0.36 -1.06
C ALA A 40 2.91 -0.46 -2.35
N GLY A 41 1.80 -0.50 -3.09
CA GLY A 41 1.71 -1.14 -4.40
C GLY A 41 1.59 -2.67 -4.38
N ILE A 42 1.30 -3.30 -3.24
CA ILE A 42 1.21 -4.76 -3.12
C ILE A 42 -0.21 -5.21 -3.51
N GLU A 43 -0.36 -5.83 -4.67
CA GLU A 43 -1.68 -6.23 -5.20
C GLU A 43 -1.71 -7.70 -5.61
N MET A 44 -2.66 -8.45 -5.04
CA MET A 44 -2.89 -9.85 -5.37
C MET A 44 -3.44 -10.00 -6.80
N VAL A 45 -2.83 -10.87 -7.61
CA VAL A 45 -3.32 -11.24 -8.95
C VAL A 45 -3.96 -12.62 -8.93
N LYS A 46 -3.35 -13.58 -8.21
CA LYS A 46 -3.91 -14.91 -7.95
C LYS A 46 -4.10 -15.14 -6.44
N PRO A 47 -5.07 -15.97 -6.03
CA PRO A 47 -5.36 -16.23 -4.63
C PRO A 47 -4.12 -16.51 -3.78
N ALA A 48 -4.16 -16.05 -2.53
CA ALA A 48 -3.07 -16.17 -1.56
C ALA A 48 -1.71 -15.61 -2.03
N TYR A 49 -1.71 -14.68 -3.00
CA TYR A 49 -0.50 -14.10 -3.58
C TYR A 49 0.44 -15.11 -4.27
N ARG A 50 -0.10 -16.19 -4.85
CA ARG A 50 0.71 -17.08 -5.70
C ARG A 50 1.36 -16.30 -6.86
N GLU A 51 0.60 -15.35 -7.40
CA GLU A 51 1.06 -14.31 -8.32
C GLU A 51 0.54 -12.97 -7.82
N PHE A 52 1.39 -11.95 -7.89
CA PHE A 52 1.06 -10.60 -7.42
C PHE A 52 1.85 -9.54 -8.18
N VAL A 53 1.44 -8.29 -7.99
CA VAL A 53 2.10 -7.12 -8.56
C VAL A 53 2.66 -6.29 -7.42
N ILE A 54 3.84 -5.72 -7.64
CA ILE A 54 4.36 -4.59 -6.88
C ILE A 54 4.38 -3.38 -7.82
N LYS A 55 3.43 -2.46 -7.62
CA LYS A 55 3.30 -1.21 -8.39
C LYS A 55 3.04 -0.04 -7.44
N PRO A 56 4.07 0.48 -6.76
CA PRO A 56 3.94 1.65 -5.92
C PRO A 56 3.47 2.85 -6.76
N LEU A 57 2.60 3.67 -6.18
CA LEU A 57 2.12 4.91 -6.77
C LEU A 57 2.52 6.09 -5.87
N PRO A 58 3.76 6.61 -5.99
CA PRO A 58 4.14 7.83 -5.30
C PRO A 58 3.28 9.01 -5.73
N GLY A 59 3.01 9.93 -4.81
CA GLY A 59 2.15 11.08 -5.06
C GLY A 59 1.83 11.86 -3.80
N GLY A 60 1.17 13.01 -3.98
CA GLY A 60 0.92 13.97 -2.91
C GLY A 60 2.24 14.49 -2.32
N SER A 61 2.36 14.47 -1.00
CA SER A 61 3.57 14.86 -0.27
C SER A 61 4.38 13.66 0.25
N LEU A 62 4.05 12.43 -0.17
CA LEU A 62 4.75 11.23 0.31
C LEU A 62 6.08 11.07 -0.42
N THR A 63 7.17 11.04 0.35
CA THR A 63 8.51 10.75 -0.16
C THR A 63 8.95 9.32 0.12
N TRP A 64 8.22 8.54 0.92
CA TRP A 64 8.53 7.14 1.17
C TRP A 64 7.29 6.38 1.65
N ALA A 65 7.31 5.05 1.49
CA ALA A 65 6.41 4.14 2.20
C ALA A 65 7.06 2.77 2.37
N LYS A 66 6.73 2.08 3.48
CA LYS A 66 7.17 0.72 3.77
C LYS A 66 5.98 -0.11 4.20
N ALA A 67 5.79 -1.27 3.58
CA ALA A 67 4.76 -2.22 3.98
C ALA A 67 5.21 -3.66 3.74
N SER A 68 4.64 -4.56 4.55
CA SER A 68 4.73 -5.98 4.32
C SER A 68 3.37 -6.67 4.48
N ILE A 69 3.21 -7.81 3.82
CA ILE A 69 2.06 -8.70 3.96
C ILE A 69 2.60 -10.11 4.26
N GLN A 70 2.15 -10.68 5.37
CA GLN A 70 2.39 -12.08 5.68
C GLN A 70 1.41 -12.96 4.91
N THR A 71 1.93 -13.85 4.07
CA THR A 71 1.15 -14.79 3.28
C THR A 71 1.51 -16.23 3.66
N SER A 72 0.73 -17.20 3.18
CA SER A 72 1.07 -18.62 3.35
C SER A 72 2.38 -19.03 2.67
N TYR A 73 2.90 -18.23 1.73
CA TYR A 73 4.20 -18.47 1.08
C TYR A 73 5.37 -17.78 1.79
N GLY A 74 5.09 -16.89 2.75
CA GLY A 74 6.05 -16.04 3.44
C GLY A 74 5.73 -14.55 3.28
N GLU A 75 6.69 -13.73 3.69
CA GLU A 75 6.54 -12.27 3.73
C GLU A 75 6.80 -11.62 2.36
N ILE A 76 5.82 -10.85 1.89
CA ILE A 76 6.00 -9.91 0.78
C ILE A 76 6.39 -8.55 1.36
N VAL A 77 7.43 -7.92 0.82
CA VAL A 77 7.86 -6.56 1.22
C VAL A 77 7.81 -5.64 0.01
N SER A 78 7.31 -4.42 0.21
CA SER A 78 7.44 -3.30 -0.72
C SER A 78 7.81 -2.04 0.06
N ASN A 79 9.06 -1.62 -0.09
CA ASN A 79 9.64 -0.47 0.58
C ASN A 79 10.19 0.47 -0.48
N TRP A 80 9.66 1.68 -0.58
CA TRP A 80 10.18 2.68 -1.49
C TRP A 80 10.46 4.01 -0.81
N GLU A 81 11.39 4.75 -1.39
CA GLU A 81 11.73 6.12 -1.03
C GLU A 81 12.11 6.91 -2.28
N ILE A 82 11.88 8.22 -2.21
CA ILE A 82 12.24 9.21 -3.22
C ILE A 82 13.28 10.12 -2.56
N ASN A 83 14.52 9.95 -3.00
CA ASN A 83 15.59 10.90 -2.75
C ASN A 83 15.82 11.67 -4.06
N ASP A 84 17.00 11.55 -4.67
CA ASP A 84 17.26 12.08 -6.02
C ASP A 84 16.49 11.33 -7.12
N ARG A 85 16.20 10.06 -6.86
CA ARG A 85 15.47 9.14 -7.73
C ARG A 85 14.58 8.22 -6.89
N PHE A 86 13.69 7.51 -7.55
CA PHE A 86 12.86 6.50 -6.89
C PHE A 86 13.66 5.22 -6.66
N CYS A 87 13.68 4.75 -5.41
CA CYS A 87 14.33 3.52 -4.96
C CYS A 87 13.27 2.57 -4.41
N LEU A 88 13.24 1.32 -4.86
CA LEU A 88 12.31 0.30 -4.41
C LEU A 88 13.06 -0.97 -4.00
N HIS A 89 12.84 -1.39 -2.75
CA HIS A 89 13.26 -2.68 -2.22
C HIS A 89 12.05 -3.61 -2.11
N VAL A 90 12.17 -4.81 -2.70
CA VAL A 90 11.13 -5.84 -2.66
C VAL A 90 11.67 -7.16 -2.16
N LYS A 91 10.83 -7.88 -1.41
CA LYS A 91 11.04 -9.27 -1.01
C LYS A 91 9.90 -10.11 -1.56
N ILE A 92 10.24 -11.14 -2.31
CA ILE A 92 9.31 -12.05 -2.98
C ILE A 92 9.49 -13.44 -2.35
N PRO A 93 8.46 -14.00 -1.70
CA PRO A 93 8.55 -15.31 -1.08
C PRO A 93 8.81 -16.45 -2.08
N VAL A 94 9.40 -17.54 -1.59
CA VAL A 94 9.62 -18.76 -2.37
C VAL A 94 8.30 -19.28 -2.95
N ASN A 95 8.36 -19.88 -4.15
CA ASN A 95 7.21 -20.43 -4.88
C ASN A 95 6.15 -19.41 -5.29
N THR A 96 6.49 -18.12 -5.36
CA THR A 96 5.63 -17.06 -5.91
C THR A 96 6.28 -16.39 -7.12
N ARG A 97 5.49 -15.62 -7.88
CA ARG A 97 5.98 -14.75 -8.96
C ARG A 97 5.43 -13.35 -8.79
N CYS A 98 6.26 -12.35 -9.04
CA CYS A 98 5.90 -10.96 -8.91
C CYS A 98 6.16 -10.21 -10.21
N ARG A 99 5.19 -9.38 -10.63
CA ARG A 99 5.42 -8.37 -11.66
C ARG A 99 5.66 -7.03 -10.98
N VAL A 100 6.86 -6.49 -11.10
CA VAL A 100 7.22 -5.19 -10.55
C VAL A 100 7.10 -4.14 -11.64
N ILE A 101 6.34 -3.07 -11.37
CA ILE A 101 6.15 -1.93 -12.27
C ILE A 101 6.62 -0.68 -11.54
N LEU A 102 7.67 -0.05 -12.07
CA LEU A 102 8.21 1.19 -11.53
C LEU A 102 7.41 2.41 -12.02
N PRO A 103 7.51 3.56 -11.33
CA PRO A 103 6.83 4.80 -11.72
C PRO A 103 7.12 5.29 -13.15
N ASP A 104 8.28 4.99 -13.72
CA ASP A 104 8.65 5.34 -15.10
C ASP A 104 8.04 4.41 -16.16
N GLY A 105 7.28 3.38 -15.74
CA GLY A 105 6.71 2.36 -16.61
C GLY A 105 7.60 1.15 -16.84
N THR A 106 8.83 1.12 -16.31
CA THR A 106 9.69 -0.06 -16.38
C THR A 106 9.02 -1.25 -15.70
N GLU A 107 8.94 -2.38 -16.41
CA GLU A 107 8.31 -3.60 -15.92
C GLU A 107 9.33 -4.75 -15.85
N LYS A 108 9.31 -5.52 -14.76
CA LYS A 108 10.08 -6.77 -14.61
C LYS A 108 9.23 -7.88 -14.03
N LEU A 109 9.37 -9.07 -14.59
CA LEU A 109 8.85 -10.31 -13.99
C LEU A 109 9.96 -10.95 -13.15
N LEU A 110 9.73 -11.11 -11.86
CA LEU A 110 10.68 -11.62 -10.88
C LEU A 110 10.16 -12.89 -10.21
N GLY A 111 11.09 -13.79 -9.88
CA GLY A 111 10.86 -14.93 -9.00
C GLY A 111 11.10 -14.56 -7.54
N SER A 112 11.28 -15.57 -6.70
CA SER A 112 11.59 -15.37 -5.29
C SER A 112 12.98 -14.79 -5.07
N GLY A 113 13.11 -13.91 -4.08
CA GLY A 113 14.36 -13.26 -3.73
C GLY A 113 14.13 -11.87 -3.16
N GLU A 114 15.25 -11.19 -2.89
CA GLU A 114 15.26 -9.78 -2.51
C GLU A 114 15.90 -8.98 -3.64
N TYR A 115 15.27 -7.87 -4.00
CA TYR A 115 15.68 -7.05 -5.13
C TYR A 115 15.63 -5.57 -4.77
N ALA A 116 16.63 -4.83 -5.25
CA ALA A 116 16.64 -3.37 -5.27
C ALA A 116 16.48 -2.89 -6.71
N MET A 117 15.55 -1.96 -6.93
CA MET A 117 15.23 -1.41 -8.23
C MET A 117 15.15 0.11 -8.13
N PHE A 118 15.47 0.79 -9.23
CA PHE A 118 15.56 2.24 -9.24
C PHE A 118 15.05 2.78 -10.58
N CYS A 119 14.36 3.93 -10.55
CA CYS A 119 14.00 4.68 -11.75
C CYS A 119 14.02 6.18 -11.48
N ASP A 120 14.05 6.96 -12.55
CA ASP A 120 13.78 8.39 -12.44
C ASP A 120 12.26 8.60 -12.36
N LEU A 121 11.81 9.63 -11.65
CA LEU A 121 10.41 10.02 -11.69
C LEU A 121 10.19 10.89 -12.91
N ALA A 122 9.13 10.63 -13.67
CA ALA A 122 8.70 11.54 -14.73
C ALA A 122 8.49 12.93 -14.10
N LYS A 123 9.09 13.96 -14.70
CA LYS A 123 8.79 15.34 -14.32
C LYS A 123 7.31 15.59 -14.58
N ALA A 124 6.59 16.02 -13.54
CA ALA A 124 5.20 16.44 -13.63
C ALA A 124 5.04 17.63 -14.58
#